data_AF-A0A7S1NQN1-F1
#
_entry.id   AF-A0A7S1NQN1-F1
#
_cell.length_a   1.000
_cell.length_b   1.000
_cell.length_c   1.000
_cell.angle_alpha   90.00
_cell.angle_beta   90.00
_cell.angle_gamma   90.00
#
_symmetry.space_group_name_H-M   'P 1'
#
loop_
_entity.id
_entity.type
_entity.pdbx_description
1 polymer ?
#
loop_
_entity_poly.entity_id
_entity_poly.type
_entity_poly.pdbx_seq_one_letter_code
_entity_poly.pdbx_strand_id
1 'polypeptide(L)'
;AAQRAQILHLQEQLQRSHLGQEASQRVRVEYLVKWKGLPYCECTWEAEEDLADFQEEIDDFRQREAKMGYLPNLNRPRDPSEFTELKDQAPYMKGGELREYQKLGITWLLHSWSNNINGILADEMGLGKTIQTTCF
;
A
#
# COMPACT_ATOMS: atom_id res chain seq x y z
N ALA A 1 -19.97 -4.27 11.71
CA ALA A 1 -18.55 -4.03 11.35
C ALA A 1 -18.45 -4.14 9.84
N ALA A 2 -18.35 -3.01 9.13
CA ALA A 2 -18.24 -3.03 7.67
C ALA A 2 -17.02 -3.85 7.27
N GLN A 3 -17.20 -4.81 6.36
CA GLN A 3 -16.07 -5.54 5.77
C GLN A 3 -15.30 -4.51 4.94
N ARG A 4 -14.13 -4.08 5.40
CA ARG A 4 -13.27 -3.16 4.64
C ARG A 4 -13.11 -3.65 3.21
N ALA A 5 -13.24 -2.77 2.22
CA ALA A 5 -12.99 -3.08 0.83
C ALA A 5 -11.62 -2.50 0.41
N GLN A 6 -11.15 -2.84 -0.78
CA GLN A 6 -10.03 -2.14 -1.41
C GLN A 6 -10.36 -1.87 -2.87
N ILE A 7 -10.28 -0.61 -3.27
CA ILE A 7 -10.47 -0.23 -4.68
C ILE A 7 -9.19 -0.56 -5.47
N LEU A 8 -9.38 -1.31 -6.56
CA LEU A 8 -8.31 -1.79 -7.44
C LEU A 8 -8.24 -1.04 -8.77
N HIS A 9 -9.38 -0.61 -9.30
CA HIS A 9 -9.45 0.03 -10.62
C HIS A 9 -10.67 0.95 -10.73
N LEU A 10 -10.61 1.88 -11.68
CA LEU A 10 -11.65 2.84 -12.03
C LEU A 10 -11.98 2.70 -13.52
N GLN A 11 -13.25 2.56 -13.87
CA GLN A 11 -13.73 2.64 -15.25
C GLN A 11 -14.85 3.67 -15.40
N GLU A 12 -14.90 4.31 -16.56
CA GLU A 12 -15.98 5.21 -16.96
C GLU A 12 -16.81 4.54 -18.07
N GLN A 13 -18.10 4.33 -17.81
CA GLN A 13 -19.02 3.74 -18.79
C GLN A 13 -20.05 4.78 -19.27
N LEU A 14 -20.38 4.73 -20.57
CA LEU A 14 -21.45 5.54 -21.16
C LEU A 14 -22.79 4.79 -21.03
N GLN A 15 -23.75 5.32 -20.26
CA GLN A 15 -25.09 4.76 -20.22
C GLN A 15 -25.81 5.00 -21.55
N ARG A 16 -26.17 3.92 -22.27
CA ARG A 16 -27.13 3.97 -23.37
C ARG A 16 -28.54 3.81 -22.80
N SER A 17 -29.34 4.87 -22.79
CA SER A 17 -30.73 4.79 -22.36
C SER A 17 -31.53 3.88 -23.31
N HIS A 18 -32.24 2.89 -22.76
CA HIS A 18 -33.06 1.94 -23.53
C HIS A 18 -34.53 2.39 -23.68
N LEU A 19 -34.89 3.56 -23.16
CA LEU A 19 -36.21 4.18 -23.33
C LEU A 19 -36.01 5.61 -23.86
N GLY A 20 -36.56 5.85 -25.04
CA GLY A 20 -36.43 7.11 -25.76
C GLY A 20 -37.09 8.25 -25.00
N GLN A 21 -36.26 9.05 -24.33
CA GLN A 21 -36.46 10.48 -24.07
C GLN A 21 -35.09 11.08 -23.70
N GLU A 22 -34.63 12.03 -24.52
CA GLU A 22 -33.45 12.90 -24.38
C GLU A 22 -32.19 12.29 -23.74
N ALA A 23 -31.30 11.79 -24.61
CA ALA A 23 -30.00 11.25 -24.25
C ALA A 23 -29.02 12.34 -23.77
N SER A 24 -29.12 12.74 -22.49
CA SER A 24 -27.95 13.19 -21.77
C SER A 24 -27.03 11.98 -21.62
N GLN A 25 -25.90 11.97 -22.35
CA GLN A 25 -24.83 10.99 -22.17
C GLN A 25 -24.27 11.16 -20.75
N ARG A 26 -24.83 10.43 -19.79
CA ARG A 26 -24.28 10.36 -18.44
C ARG A 26 -23.16 9.34 -18.43
N VAL A 27 -21.96 9.80 -18.14
CA VAL A 27 -20.82 8.96 -17.81
C VAL A 27 -21.04 8.46 -16.39
N ARG A 28 -21.09 7.13 -16.20
CA ARG A 28 -21.12 6.48 -14.88
C ARG A 28 -19.73 6.03 -14.52
N VAL A 29 -19.33 6.35 -13.30
CA VAL A 29 -18.08 5.89 -12.72
C VAL A 29 -18.32 4.59 -11.96
N GLU A 30 -17.54 3.56 -12.28
CA GLU A 30 -17.56 2.27 -11.60
C GLU A 30 -16.15 1.91 -11.12
N TYR A 31 -16.09 1.25 -9.96
CA TYR A 31 -14.84 0.80 -9.35
C TYR A 31 -14.79 -0.71 -9.27
N LEU A 32 -13.62 -1.30 -9.54
CA LEU A 32 -13.37 -2.71 -9.28
C LEU A 32 -12.99 -2.88 -7.81
N VAL A 33 -13.85 -3.57 -7.07
CA VAL A 33 -13.74 -3.68 -5.62
C VAL A 33 -13.18 -5.04 -5.21
N LYS A 34 -12.12 -5.03 -4.41
CA LYS A 34 -11.59 -6.20 -3.71
C LYS A 34 -12.21 -6.29 -2.32
N TRP A 35 -13.07 -7.28 -2.13
CA TRP A 35 -13.72 -7.54 -0.84
C TRP A 35 -12.78 -8.23 0.15
N LYS A 36 -12.82 -7.82 1.42
CA LYS A 36 -12.06 -8.46 2.50
C LYS A 36 -12.61 -9.84 2.80
N GLY A 37 -11.71 -10.82 2.90
CA GLY A 37 -12.06 -12.21 3.20
C GLY A 37 -12.43 -13.04 1.97
N LEU A 38 -12.60 -12.42 0.80
CA LEU A 38 -12.77 -13.12 -0.47
C LEU A 38 -11.46 -13.20 -1.25
N PRO A 39 -11.30 -14.12 -2.21
CA PRO A 39 -10.19 -14.11 -3.18
C PRO A 39 -10.31 -12.97 -4.20
N TYR A 40 -9.30 -12.81 -5.07
CA TYR A 40 -9.30 -11.80 -6.14
C TYR A 40 -10.28 -12.12 -7.28
N CYS A 41 -10.65 -13.39 -7.47
CA CYS A 41 -11.61 -13.76 -8.51
C CYS A 41 -13.06 -13.36 -8.19
N GLU A 42 -13.33 -12.99 -6.95
CA GLU A 42 -14.64 -12.51 -6.49
C GLU A 42 -14.70 -10.97 -6.43
N CYS A 43 -13.80 -10.27 -7.12
CA CYS A 43 -13.93 -8.83 -7.30
C CYS A 43 -15.13 -8.50 -8.20
N THR A 44 -15.89 -7.49 -7.83
CA THR A 44 -17.07 -7.02 -8.58
C THR A 44 -16.91 -5.55 -8.96
N TRP A 45 -17.57 -5.15 -10.03
CA TRP A 45 -17.68 -3.75 -10.43
C TRP A 45 -18.87 -3.15 -9.71
N GLU A 46 -18.62 -2.14 -8.88
CA GLU A 46 -19.64 -1.43 -8.12
C GLU A 46 -19.67 0.02 -8.55
N ALA A 47 -20.85 0.62 -8.54
CA ALA A 47 -21.02 2.01 -8.88
C ALA A 47 -20.54 2.92 -7.74
N GLU A 48 -20.06 4.12 -8.08
CA GLU A 48 -19.65 5.10 -7.08
C GLU A 48 -20.77 5.43 -6.07
N GLU A 49 -22.02 5.44 -6.53
CA GLU A 49 -23.21 5.66 -5.70
C GLU A 49 -23.47 4.55 -4.67
N ASP A 50 -23.13 3.30 -5.00
CA ASP A 50 -23.29 2.14 -4.11
C ASP A 50 -22.14 2.01 -3.10
N LEU A 51 -21.07 2.81 -3.28
CA LEU A 51 -19.86 2.79 -2.45
C LEU A 51 -19.75 3.99 -1.49
N ALA A 52 -20.85 4.68 -1.20
CA ALA A 52 -20.86 5.87 -0.33
C ALA A 52 -20.24 5.62 1.06
N ASP A 53 -20.43 4.42 1.61
CA ASP A 53 -19.85 4.02 2.91
C ASP A 53 -18.33 3.71 2.84
N PHE A 54 -17.75 3.61 1.63
CA PHE A 54 -16.36 3.26 1.35
C PHE A 54 -15.57 4.42 0.73
N GLN A 55 -15.94 5.66 1.07
CA GLN A 55 -15.30 6.85 0.51
C GLN A 55 -13.81 6.95 0.89
N GLU A 56 -13.42 6.48 2.08
CA GLU A 56 -12.00 6.45 2.51
C GLU A 56 -11.17 5.57 1.57
N GLU A 57 -11.70 4.40 1.18
CA GLU A 57 -11.04 3.48 0.25
C GLU A 57 -10.90 4.05 -1.17
N ILE A 58 -11.88 4.86 -1.61
CA ILE A 58 -11.84 5.57 -2.90
C ILE A 58 -10.77 6.66 -2.86
N ASP A 59 -10.73 7.45 -1.80
CA ASP A 59 -9.75 8.53 -1.64
C ASP A 59 -8.33 7.97 -1.55
N ASP A 60 -8.13 6.87 -0.82
CA ASP A 60 -6.86 6.13 -0.77
C ASP A 60 -6.43 5.60 -2.14
N PHE A 61 -7.37 5.14 -2.96
CA PHE A 61 -7.08 4.72 -4.34
C PHE A 61 -6.65 5.90 -5.21
N ARG A 62 -7.39 7.01 -5.19
CA ARG A 62 -7.05 8.23 -5.94
C ARG A 62 -5.67 8.77 -5.53
N GLN A 63 -5.36 8.74 -4.23
CA GLN A 63 -4.04 9.15 -3.74
C GLN A 63 -2.92 8.22 -4.22
N ARG A 64 -3.16 6.91 -4.26
CA ARG A 64 -2.19 5.93 -4.79
C ARG A 64 -1.93 6.15 -6.27
N GLU A 65 -2.98 6.32 -7.08
CA GLU A 65 -2.87 6.59 -8.52
C GLU A 65 -2.10 7.89 -8.78
N ALA A 66 -2.33 8.95 -8.00
CA ALA A 66 -1.59 10.20 -8.11
C ALA A 66 -0.09 10.04 -7.79
N LYS A 67 0.28 9.09 -6.91
CA LYS A 67 1.65 8.82 -6.48
C LYS A 67 2.37 7.77 -7.34
N MET A 68 1.64 6.93 -8.09
CA MET A 68 2.20 5.84 -8.92
C MET A 68 3.20 6.34 -9.99
N GLY A 69 3.12 7.61 -10.40
CA GLY A 69 4.09 8.24 -11.29
C GLY A 69 5.44 8.61 -10.65
N TYR A 70 5.57 8.52 -9.32
CA TYR A 70 6.77 8.90 -8.57
C TYR A 70 7.31 7.69 -7.80
N LEU A 71 8.09 6.85 -8.48
CA LEU A 71 8.95 5.91 -7.78
C LEU A 71 10.19 6.69 -7.32
N PRO A 72 10.45 6.81 -6.00
CA PRO A 72 11.69 7.40 -5.54
C PRO A 72 12.86 6.56 -6.07
N ASN A 73 13.97 7.22 -6.38
CA ASN A 73 15.17 6.53 -6.81
C ASN A 73 15.69 5.66 -5.64
N LEU A 74 15.45 4.35 -5.70
CA LEU A 74 15.89 3.37 -4.70
C LEU A 74 17.37 2.97 -4.87
N ASN A 75 18.16 3.80 -5.56
CA ASN A 75 19.59 3.55 -5.71
C ASN A 75 20.24 3.41 -4.34
N ARG A 76 21.01 2.34 -4.18
CA ARG A 76 21.86 2.14 -3.01
C ARG A 76 22.83 3.34 -2.87
N PRO A 77 23.05 3.87 -1.66
CA PRO A 77 24.06 4.89 -1.42
C PRO A 77 25.39 4.37 -1.94
N ARG A 78 26.07 5.22 -2.72
CA ARG A 78 27.30 4.84 -3.41
C ARG A 78 28.50 4.81 -2.47
N ASP A 79 28.40 5.52 -1.34
CA ASP A 79 29.43 5.64 -0.34
C ASP A 79 28.96 5.03 1.01
N PRO A 80 29.63 3.97 1.50
CA PRO A 80 29.33 3.37 2.80
C PRO A 80 29.43 4.34 4.00
N SER A 81 30.13 5.46 3.86
CA SER A 81 30.24 6.49 4.91
C SER A 81 28.97 7.34 5.09
N GLU A 82 28.01 7.25 4.17
CA GLU A 82 26.68 7.86 4.30
C GLU A 82 25.73 7.03 5.19
N PHE A 83 26.20 5.87 5.69
CA PHE A 83 25.42 5.04 6.59
C PHE A 83 25.09 5.79 7.89
N THR A 84 23.80 5.95 8.15
CA THR A 84 23.29 6.50 9.40
C THR A 84 22.63 5.39 10.22
N GLU A 85 23.11 5.19 11.43
CA GLU A 85 22.49 4.27 12.39
C GLU A 85 21.05 4.71 12.72
N LEU A 86 20.12 3.77 12.69
CA LEU A 86 18.73 4.01 13.05
C LEU A 86 18.60 4.09 14.58
N LYS A 87 18.82 5.28 15.15
CA LYS A 87 18.69 5.52 16.60
C LYS A 87 17.23 5.58 17.04
N ASP A 88 16.41 6.25 16.22
CA ASP A 88 14.99 6.44 16.48
C ASP A 88 14.14 5.75 15.40
N GLN A 89 12.93 5.36 15.78
CA GLN A 89 11.98 4.77 14.84
C GLN A 89 11.64 5.78 13.73
N ALA A 90 11.60 5.31 12.49
CA ALA A 90 11.30 6.18 11.37
C ALA A 90 9.87 6.77 11.46
N PRO A 91 9.67 8.05 11.10
CA PRO A 91 8.42 8.76 11.32
C PRO A 91 7.23 8.22 10.51
N TYR A 92 7.48 7.43 9.47
CA TYR A 92 6.43 6.79 8.68
C TYR A 92 5.83 5.55 9.37
N MET A 93 6.49 5.00 10.38
CA MET A 93 6.01 3.81 11.08
C MET A 93 4.89 4.16 12.06
N LYS A 94 3.73 3.51 11.87
CA LYS A 94 2.53 3.67 12.71
C LYS A 94 2.14 2.33 13.32
N GLY A 95 1.46 2.35 14.47
CA GLY A 95 0.89 1.14 15.10
C GLY A 95 1.69 0.52 16.24
N GLY A 96 2.76 1.19 16.72
CA GLY A 96 3.55 0.77 17.87
C GLY A 96 4.99 1.28 17.83
N GLU A 97 5.75 0.97 18.88
CA GLU A 97 7.19 1.26 18.96
C GLU A 97 8.02 -0.01 18.82
N LEU A 98 9.10 0.07 18.04
CA LEU A 98 10.09 -1.00 17.94
C LEU A 98 10.86 -1.15 19.24
N ARG A 99 11.08 -2.39 19.64
CA ARG A 99 11.98 -2.72 20.74
C ARG A 99 13.43 -2.54 20.32
N GLU A 100 14.32 -2.31 21.28
CA GLU A 100 15.75 -2.04 21.04
C GLU A 100 16.43 -3.12 20.18
N TYR A 101 16.15 -4.41 20.43
CA TYR A 101 16.71 -5.49 19.62
C TYR A 101 16.19 -5.48 18.17
N GLN A 102 14.99 -4.96 17.93
CA GLN A 102 14.43 -4.85 16.58
C GLN A 102 15.12 -3.73 15.81
N LYS A 103 15.38 -2.59 16.46
CA LYS A 103 16.17 -1.48 15.91
C LYS A 103 17.59 -1.95 15.57
N LEU A 104 18.23 -2.73 16.46
CA LEU A 104 19.55 -3.31 16.20
C LEU A 104 19.56 -4.21 14.95
N GLY A 105 18.55 -5.07 14.80
CA GLY A 105 18.42 -5.92 13.61
C GLY A 105 18.24 -5.13 12.31
N ILE A 106 17.44 -4.06 12.33
CA ILE A 106 17.24 -3.17 11.16
C ILE A 106 18.54 -2.41 10.84
N THR A 107 19.23 -1.86 11.84
CA THR A 107 20.53 -1.20 11.68
C THR A 107 21.55 -2.15 11.04
N TRP A 108 21.58 -3.41 11.47
CA TRP A 108 22.45 -4.44 10.87
C TRP A 108 22.10 -4.72 9.40
N LEU A 109 20.81 -4.79 9.05
CA LEU A 109 20.37 -4.94 7.65
C LEU A 109 20.76 -3.73 6.79
N LEU A 110 20.54 -2.51 7.28
CA LEU A 110 20.92 -1.27 6.60
C LEU A 110 22.43 -1.22 6.37
N HIS A 111 23.23 -1.58 7.37
CA HIS A 111 24.68 -1.65 7.24
C HIS A 111 25.10 -2.68 6.19
N SER A 112 24.47 -3.86 6.20
CA SER A 112 24.78 -4.93 5.24
C SER A 112 24.42 -4.52 3.81
N TRP A 113 23.26 -3.87 3.63
CA TRP A 113 22.84 -3.33 2.34
C TRP A 113 23.79 -2.27 1.80
N SER A 114 24.20 -1.29 2.62
CA SER A 114 25.19 -0.28 2.21
C SER A 114 26.54 -0.88 1.81
N ASN A 115 26.92 -2.02 2.38
CA ASN A 115 28.19 -2.71 2.08
C ASN A 115 28.07 -3.80 0.99
N ASN A 116 26.91 -3.94 0.33
CA ASN A 116 26.65 -5.01 -0.65
C ASN A 116 26.86 -6.43 -0.08
N ILE A 117 26.53 -6.63 1.19
CA ILE A 117 26.58 -7.93 1.87
C ILE A 117 25.16 -8.42 2.08
N ASN A 118 24.89 -9.65 1.62
CA ASN A 118 23.61 -10.30 1.88
C ASN A 118 23.61 -10.88 3.30
N GLY A 119 22.51 -10.69 4.03
CA GLY A 119 22.34 -11.15 5.41
C GLY A 119 21.17 -12.11 5.57
N ILE A 120 21.24 -12.98 6.58
CA ILE A 120 20.14 -13.86 6.99
C ILE A 120 19.73 -13.48 8.41
N LEU A 121 18.47 -13.10 8.62
CA LEU A 121 17.91 -12.92 9.95
C LEU A 121 17.54 -14.28 10.54
N ALA A 122 18.36 -14.76 11.48
CA ALA A 122 18.22 -16.08 12.09
C ALA A 122 17.78 -16.02 13.57
N ASP A 123 17.04 -14.97 13.94
CA ASP A 123 16.52 -14.79 15.30
C ASP A 123 15.45 -15.83 15.69
N GLU A 124 15.23 -16.02 16.99
CA GLU A 124 14.19 -16.89 17.54
C GLU A 124 12.80 -16.61 16.95
N MET A 125 11.97 -17.65 16.86
CA MET A 125 10.59 -17.52 16.39
C MET A 125 9.80 -16.58 17.31
N GLY A 126 8.94 -15.74 16.72
CA GLY A 126 8.13 -14.78 17.49
C GLY A 126 8.82 -13.46 17.85
N LEU A 127 10.12 -13.27 17.57
CA LEU A 127 10.82 -12.00 17.84
C LEU A 127 10.44 -10.84 16.90
N GLY A 128 9.59 -11.08 15.90
CA GLY A 128 9.11 -10.02 15.01
C GLY A 128 9.99 -9.79 13.78
N LYS A 129 10.57 -10.85 13.21
CA LYS A 129 11.30 -10.77 11.92
C LYS A 129 10.46 -10.12 10.81
N THR A 130 9.15 -10.36 10.78
CA THR A 130 8.23 -9.74 9.80
C THR A 130 8.19 -8.22 9.92
N ILE A 131 8.14 -7.68 11.15
CA ILE A 131 8.14 -6.22 11.33
C ILE A 131 9.52 -5.65 10.97
N GLN A 132 10.62 -6.33 11.33
CA GLN A 132 11.97 -5.92 10.94
C GLN A 132 12.13 -5.83 9.41
N THR A 133 11.63 -6.83 8.65
CA THR A 133 11.69 -6.82 7.18
C THR A 133 10.74 -5.80 6.54
N THR A 134 9.61 -5.48 7.19
CA THR A 134 8.67 -4.46 6.68
C THR A 134 9.19 -3.04 6.91
N CYS A 135 9.99 -2.84 7.97
CA CYS A 135 10.59 -1.56 8.32
C CYS A 135 11.89 -1.25 7.56
N PHE A 136 12.65 -2.28 7.18
CA PHE A 136 13.83 -2.16 6.34
C PHE A 136 13.45 -1.82 4.90
#